data_AF-A0A0B4EKZ4-F1
#
_entry.id   AF-A0A0B4EKZ4-F1
#
_cell.length_a   1.000
_cell.length_b   1.000
_cell.length_c   1.000
_cell.angle_alpha   90.00
_cell.angle_beta   90.00
_cell.angle_gamma   90.00
#
_symmetry.space_group_name_H-M   'P 1'
#
loop_
_entity.id
_entity.type
_entity.pdbx_description
1 polymer ?
#
loop_
_entity_poly.entity_id
_entity_poly.type
_entity_poly.pdbx_seq_one_letter_code
_entity_poly.pdbx_strand_id
1 'polypeptide(L)'
;MKFLPTTREEMKQLGWDRLDVLLISGDTYLDTSYNGSALVGKWLVKHGFRVGIIAQPEVDSPKDITRLGEPDLFFAISGGCVDSMVANYTATKKEGNRMILLPEA
;
A
#
# COMPACT_ATOMS: atom_id res chain seq x y z
N MET A 1 -11.80 -5.00 -11.04
CA MET A 1 -10.43 -5.37 -10.64
C MET A 1 -10.46 -5.78 -9.18
N LYS A 2 -9.90 -6.95 -8.81
CA LYS A 2 -9.96 -7.44 -7.41
C LYS A 2 -8.95 -6.72 -6.53
N PHE A 3 -7.69 -6.62 -6.97
CA PHE A 3 -6.59 -5.96 -6.24
C PHE A 3 -5.91 -4.89 -7.10
N LEU A 4 -5.33 -3.87 -6.46
CA LEU A 4 -4.42 -2.93 -7.11
C LEU A 4 -3.08 -3.63 -7.40
N PRO A 5 -2.43 -3.35 -8.54
CA PRO A 5 -1.11 -3.88 -8.81
C PRO A 5 -0.12 -3.39 -7.76
N THR A 6 0.64 -4.34 -7.25
CA THR A 6 1.72 -4.13 -6.31
C THR A 6 3.08 -4.42 -6.93
N THR A 7 3.13 -5.02 -8.14
CA THR A 7 4.36 -5.41 -8.83
C THR A 7 4.38 -4.95 -10.29
N ARG A 8 5.57 -4.90 -10.89
CA ARG A 8 5.71 -4.58 -12.33
C ARG A 8 5.12 -5.67 -13.21
N GLU A 9 5.15 -6.91 -12.75
CA GLU A 9 4.56 -8.06 -13.44
C GLU A 9 3.04 -7.90 -13.54
N GLU A 10 2.38 -7.51 -12.46
CA GLU A 10 0.93 -7.20 -12.46
C GLU A 10 0.61 -6.00 -13.35
N MET A 11 1.43 -4.95 -13.33
CA MET A 11 1.28 -3.81 -14.26
C MET A 11 1.34 -4.28 -15.72
N LYS A 12 2.32 -5.13 -16.07
CA LYS A 12 2.44 -5.70 -17.42
C LYS A 12 1.24 -6.56 -17.80
N GLN A 13 0.69 -7.35 -16.88
CA GLN A 13 -0.53 -8.13 -17.11
C GLN A 13 -1.75 -7.25 -17.39
N LEU A 14 -1.79 -6.05 -16.82
CA LEU A 14 -2.82 -5.04 -17.07
C LEU A 14 -2.54 -4.19 -18.33
N GLY A 15 -1.41 -4.41 -19.00
CA GLY A 15 -0.97 -3.60 -20.14
C GLY A 15 -0.54 -2.19 -19.76
N TRP A 16 -0.19 -1.96 -18.49
CA TRP A 16 0.24 -0.66 -17.97
C TRP A 16 1.76 -0.58 -17.98
N ASP A 17 2.27 0.39 -18.75
CA ASP A 17 3.68 0.77 -18.79
C ASP A 17 4.06 1.69 -17.62
N ARG A 18 3.13 2.55 -17.21
CA ARG A 18 3.27 3.54 -16.14
C ARG A 18 2.00 3.63 -15.30
N LEU A 19 2.14 4.17 -14.08
CA LEU A 19 1.02 4.49 -13.19
C LEU A 19 0.72 5.98 -13.27
N ASP A 20 -0.55 6.36 -13.12
CA ASP A 20 -0.93 7.76 -12.92
C ASP A 20 -0.79 8.16 -11.45
N VAL A 21 -1.16 7.25 -10.54
CA VAL A 21 -1.07 7.46 -9.08
C VAL A 21 -0.39 6.27 -8.42
N LEU A 22 0.59 6.53 -7.57
CA LEU A 22 1.23 5.52 -6.74
C LEU A 22 0.89 5.75 -5.26
N LEU A 23 0.15 4.81 -4.68
CA LEU A 23 -0.21 4.82 -3.27
C LEU A 23 0.91 4.17 -2.44
N ILE A 24 1.33 4.84 -1.37
CA ILE A 24 2.28 4.32 -0.39
C ILE A 24 1.58 4.24 0.95
N SER A 25 1.55 3.05 1.56
CA SER A 25 0.86 2.78 2.82
C SER A 25 1.83 2.27 3.87
N GLY A 26 1.77 2.81 5.09
CA GLY A 26 2.46 2.29 6.28
C GLY A 26 1.86 0.99 6.82
N ASP A 27 0.65 0.62 6.40
CA ASP A 27 -0.03 -0.62 6.74
C ASP A 27 0.03 -1.65 5.61
N THR A 28 -0.15 -2.92 5.97
CA THR A 28 -0.36 -4.03 5.04
C THR A 28 -1.52 -3.73 4.09
N TYR A 29 -1.31 -4.01 2.81
CA TYR A 29 -2.38 -3.89 1.82
C TYR A 29 -3.41 -5.00 2.01
N LEU A 30 -4.53 -4.62 2.64
CA LEU A 30 -5.72 -5.44 2.76
C LEU A 30 -6.83 -4.83 1.91
N ASP A 31 -7.35 -5.61 0.97
CA ASP A 31 -8.42 -5.17 0.10
C ASP A 31 -9.78 -5.27 0.80
N THR A 32 -10.04 -4.35 1.72
CA THR A 32 -11.28 -4.26 2.50
C THR A 32 -11.82 -2.84 2.49
N SER A 33 -13.12 -2.69 2.79
CA SER A 33 -13.75 -1.36 2.92
C SER A 33 -13.18 -0.53 4.08
N TYR A 34 -12.46 -1.15 5.02
CA TYR A 34 -11.81 -0.47 6.13
C TYR A 34 -10.46 0.13 5.74
N ASN A 35 -9.89 -0.28 4.60
CA ASN A 35 -8.64 0.29 4.09
C ASN A 35 -8.92 1.47 3.16
N GLY A 36 -8.70 2.69 3.66
CA GLY A 36 -8.92 3.93 2.90
C GLY A 36 -8.09 3.98 1.61
N SER A 37 -6.85 3.52 1.63
CA SER A 37 -5.97 3.47 0.45
C SER A 37 -6.51 2.52 -0.62
N ALA A 38 -7.01 1.35 -0.22
CA ALA A 38 -7.64 0.40 -1.14
C ALA A 38 -8.91 0.99 -1.77
N LEU A 39 -9.75 1.63 -0.95
CA LEU A 39 -11.00 2.26 -1.40
C LEU A 39 -10.74 3.39 -2.40
N VAL A 40 -9.86 4.33 -2.06
CA VAL A 40 -9.50 5.46 -2.93
C VAL A 40 -8.85 4.96 -4.23
N GLY A 41 -7.91 4.01 -4.14
CA GLY A 41 -7.27 3.46 -5.33
C GLY A 41 -8.25 2.77 -6.27
N LYS A 42 -9.19 1.97 -5.75
CA LYS A 42 -10.26 1.36 -6.57
C LYS A 42 -11.20 2.39 -7.17
N TRP A 43 -11.54 3.43 -6.43
CA TRP A 43 -12.35 4.52 -6.95
C TRP A 43 -11.64 5.22 -8.11
N LEU A 44 -10.35 5.52 -7.99
CA LEU A 44 -9.55 6.12 -9.07
C LEU A 44 -9.46 5.19 -10.30
N VAL A 45 -9.22 3.90 -10.10
CA VAL A 45 -9.21 2.92 -11.21
C VAL A 45 -10.55 2.86 -11.92
N LYS A 46 -11.67 2.92 -11.19
CA LYS A 46 -13.01 2.97 -11.78
C LYS A 46 -13.22 4.22 -12.66
N HIS A 47 -12.49 5.30 -12.40
CA HIS A 47 -12.53 6.55 -13.19
C HIS A 47 -11.44 6.62 -14.26
N GLY A 48 -10.76 5.51 -14.56
CA GLY A 48 -9.83 5.40 -15.68
C GLY A 48 -8.37 5.68 -15.35
N PHE A 49 -8.02 5.91 -14.09
CA PHE A 49 -6.62 6.09 -13.68
C PHE A 49 -5.92 4.76 -13.45
N ARG A 50 -4.65 4.68 -13.82
CA ARG A 50 -3.75 3.55 -13.54
C ARG A 50 -3.17 3.74 -12.14
N VAL A 51 -3.62 2.95 -11.17
CA VAL A 51 -3.22 3.12 -9.77
C VAL A 51 -2.55 1.86 -9.25
N GLY A 52 -1.38 2.02 -8.63
CA GLY A 52 -0.67 0.96 -7.93
C GLY A 52 -0.50 1.27 -6.45
N ILE A 53 -0.12 0.26 -5.66
CA ILE A 53 0.11 0.41 -4.22
C ILE A 53 1.38 -0.29 -3.76
N ILE A 54 2.16 0.38 -2.90
CA ILE A 54 3.28 -0.16 -2.15
C ILE A 54 2.90 -0.09 -0.67
N ALA A 55 2.77 -1.25 -0.02
CA ALA A 55 2.54 -1.35 1.40
C ALA A 55 3.84 -1.67 2.14
N GLN A 56 4.04 -1.01 3.28
CA GLN A 56 5.17 -1.19 4.19
C GLN A 56 6.54 -1.19 3.50
N PRO A 57 6.87 -0.15 2.70
CA PRO A 57 8.15 -0.12 2.03
C PRO A 57 9.31 -0.08 3.03
N GLU A 58 10.42 -0.71 2.69
CA GLU A 58 11.70 -0.46 3.33
C GLU A 58 12.14 0.99 3.05
N VAL A 59 12.35 1.77 4.11
CA VAL A 59 12.72 3.19 4.03
C VAL A 59 14.24 3.40 3.94
N ASP A 60 15.01 2.36 4.26
CA ASP A 60 16.47 2.38 4.32
C ASP A 60 17.10 2.41 2.91
N SER A 61 16.28 2.16 1.87
CA SER A 61 16.70 2.09 0.49
C SER A 61 15.62 2.66 -0.44
N PRO A 62 15.98 3.50 -1.42
CA PRO A 62 15.02 4.03 -2.39
C PRO A 62 14.43 2.94 -3.30
N LYS A 63 15.02 1.74 -3.34
CA LYS A 63 14.63 0.68 -4.27
C LYS A 63 13.18 0.24 -4.08
N ASP A 64 12.69 0.19 -2.85
CA ASP A 64 11.36 -0.34 -2.57
C ASP A 64 10.28 0.68 -2.94
N ILE A 65 10.46 1.93 -2.51
CA ILE A 65 9.57 3.05 -2.85
C ILE A 65 9.52 3.30 -4.37
N THR A 66 10.63 3.10 -5.09
CA THR A 66 10.73 3.34 -6.53
C THR A 66 10.46 2.10 -7.40
N ARG A 67 10.12 0.94 -6.81
CA ARG A 67 10.04 -0.33 -7.56
C ARG A 67 9.01 -0.34 -8.68
N LEU A 68 7.93 0.43 -8.55
CA LEU A 68 6.88 0.55 -9.59
C LEU A 68 7.15 1.68 -10.59
N GLY A 69 8.20 2.48 -10.37
CA GLY A 69 8.54 3.65 -11.18
C GLY A 69 7.86 4.92 -10.71
N GLU A 70 8.13 6.00 -11.42
CA GLU A 70 7.55 7.31 -11.15
C GLU A 70 6.12 7.41 -11.74
N PRO A 71 5.12 7.83 -10.95
CA PRO A 71 3.77 8.04 -11.43
C PRO A 71 3.67 9.32 -12.28
N ASP A 72 2.73 9.35 -13.21
CA ASP A 72 2.53 10.49 -14.14
C ASP A 72 1.86 11.70 -13.49
N LEU A 73 1.10 11.49 -12.40
CA LEU A 73 0.43 12.58 -11.67
C LEU A 73 1.06 12.84 -10.30
N PHE A 74 1.00 11.87 -9.37
CA PHE A 74 1.54 12.06 -8.02
C PHE A 74 1.71 10.76 -7.23
N PHE A 75 2.52 10.86 -6.18
CA PHE A 75 2.59 9.89 -5.09
C PHE A 75 1.59 10.29 -3.99
N ALA A 76 0.82 9.34 -3.46
CA ALA A 76 -0.07 9.55 -2.34
C ALA A 76 0.36 8.67 -1.15
N ILE A 77 0.79 9.31 -0.07
CA ILE A 77 1.38 8.64 1.09
C ILE A 77 0.37 8.68 2.24
N SER A 78 0.14 7.51 2.86
CA SER A 78 -0.72 7.37 4.04
C SER A 78 0.00 6.55 5.10
N GLY A 79 -0.14 6.95 6.37
CA GLY A 79 0.37 6.21 7.52
C GLY A 79 -0.31 4.85 7.74
N GLY A 80 -1.46 4.62 7.09
CA GLY A 80 -2.29 3.45 7.34
C GLY A 80 -3.64 3.80 7.96
N CYS A 81 -4.43 2.78 8.23
CA CYS A 81 -5.71 2.85 8.94
C CYS A 81 -5.55 2.51 10.43
N VAL A 82 -4.45 1.85 10.80
CA VAL A 82 -4.13 1.47 12.17
C VAL A 82 -3.28 2.57 12.81
N ASP A 83 -3.64 2.97 14.04
CA ASP A 83 -2.86 3.95 14.78
C ASP A 83 -1.47 3.39 15.14
N SER A 84 -0.45 4.23 15.05
CA SER A 84 0.95 3.87 15.33
C SER A 84 1.16 3.27 16.73
N MET A 85 0.35 3.65 17.72
CA MET A 85 0.38 3.09 19.08
C MET A 85 -0.10 1.65 19.11
N VAL A 86 -1.09 1.30 18.29
CA VAL A 86 -1.61 -0.07 18.18
C VAL A 86 -0.72 -0.94 17.29
N ALA A 87 -0.07 -0.34 16.28
CA ALA A 87 0.86 -1.05 15.39
C ALA A 87 2.22 -1.40 16.05
N ASN A 88 2.70 -0.58 17.00
CA ASN A 88 4.03 -0.74 17.61
C ASN A 88 4.03 -1.19 19.09
N TYR A 89 2.91 -1.16 19.81
CA TYR A 89 2.87 -1.58 21.21
C TYR A 89 2.01 -2.83 21.42
N THR A 90 2.62 -3.88 21.95
CA THR A 90 1.88 -4.93 22.66
C THR A 90 1.30 -4.35 23.95
N ALA A 91 0.19 -4.91 24.44
CA ALA A 91 -0.53 -4.46 25.66
C ALA A 91 0.35 -4.35 26.93
N THR A 92 1.59 -4.83 26.88
CA THR A 92 2.59 -4.87 27.95
C THR A 92 3.70 -3.80 27.86
N LYS A 93 3.60 -2.78 26.98
CA LYS A 93 4.57 -1.65 26.89
C LYS A 93 6.04 -2.10 26.77
N LYS A 94 6.34 -3.14 25.99
CA LYS A 94 7.72 -3.47 25.60
C LYS A 94 7.96 -3.10 24.15
N GLU A 95 8.94 -2.24 23.92
CA GLU A 95 9.46 -1.92 22.59
C GLU A 95 10.29 -3.11 22.08
N GLY A 96 9.70 -3.90 21.19
CA GLY A 96 10.40 -5.04 20.61
C GLY A 96 9.49 -5.92 19.78
N ASN A 97 9.69 -5.85 18.46
CA ASN A 97 9.09 -6.63 17.37
C ASN A 97 7.70 -6.20 16.89
N ARG A 98 7.69 -5.78 15.61
CA ARG A 98 6.53 -5.66 14.73
C ARG A 98 5.59 -6.85 14.94
N MET A 99 4.32 -6.58 15.22
CA MET A 99 3.31 -7.64 15.29
C MET A 99 3.09 -8.24 13.90
N ILE A 100 3.45 -9.52 13.73
CA ILE A 100 2.85 -10.36 12.70
C ILE A 100 1.46 -10.70 13.23
N LEU A 101 0.42 -10.13 12.62
CA LEU A 101 -0.96 -10.56 12.89
C LEU A 101 -1.06 -12.03 12.48
N LEU A 102 -1.12 -12.93 13.46
CA LEU A 102 -1.65 -14.26 13.21
C LEU A 102 -3.13 -14.08 12.86
N PRO A 103 -3.63 -14.73 11.79
CA PRO A 103 -5.06 -14.77 11.53
C PRO A 103 -5.73 -15.52 12.67
N GLU A 104 -7.04 -15.27 12.84
CA GLU A 104 -8.05 -15.94 13.69
C GLU A 104 -8.70 -14.96 14.69
N ALA A 105 -9.79 -14.34 14.23
CA ALA A 105 -10.99 -14.04 15.01
C ALA A 105 -12.20 -14.03 14.05
#